data_AF-A0A934SAY5-F1
#
_entry.id   AF-A0A934SAY5-F1
#
_cell.length_a   1.000
_cell.length_b   1.000
_cell.length_c   1.000
_cell.angle_alpha   90.00
_cell.angle_beta   90.00
_cell.angle_gamma   90.00
#
_symmetry.space_group_name_H-M   'P 1'
#
loop_
_entity.id
_entity.type
_entity.pdbx_description
1 polymer ?
#
loop_
_entity_poly.entity_id
_entity_poly.type
_entity_poly.pdbx_seq_one_letter_code
_entity_poly.pdbx_strand_id
1 'polypeptide(L)'
;MTEILTWPDEGGSVYYQARRFDGFDYRSTLTKASLGNTIALSRLFEYTKNGSQMGEGAETHIEVLGELLKQWGDADYAVVLHAQPAEVITSVAGSLNEFWGYPGWPKGRFPETEKLCNRTPPAEQASGGNGGQSR
;
A
#
# COMPACT_ATOMS: atom_id res chain seq x y z
N MET A 1 23.79 -4.16 -6.29
CA MET A 1 23.77 -3.77 -4.87
C MET A 1 22.36 -3.29 -4.60
N THR A 2 21.61 -4.00 -3.76
CA THR A 2 20.23 -3.63 -3.44
C THR A 2 20.28 -2.55 -2.36
N GLU A 3 19.89 -1.32 -2.71
CA GLU A 3 19.76 -0.25 -1.73
C GLU A 3 18.60 -0.57 -0.79
N ILE A 4 18.83 -0.47 0.52
CA ILE A 4 17.80 -0.71 1.53
C ILE A 4 17.03 0.59 1.69
N LEU A 5 15.71 0.54 1.50
CA LEU A 5 14.84 1.69 1.74
C LEU A 5 14.85 2.02 3.23
N THR A 6 15.27 3.24 3.57
CA THR A 6 15.23 3.76 4.94
C THR A 6 14.60 5.14 4.94
N TRP A 7 13.61 5.36 5.80
CA TRP A 7 12.98 6.66 6.00
C TRP A 7 13.32 7.27 7.36
N PRO A 8 13.29 8.62 7.47
CA PRO A 8 13.53 9.31 8.73
C PRO A 8 12.50 8.91 9.80
N ASP A 9 12.95 8.90 11.06
CA ASP A 9 12.20 8.45 12.23
C ASP A 9 11.78 9.68 13.06
N GLU A 10 10.86 10.45 12.50
CA GLU A 10 10.27 11.63 13.16
C GLU A 10 8.98 11.26 13.91
N GLY A 11 8.50 12.13 14.80
CA GLY A 11 7.37 11.84 15.68
C GLY A 11 6.03 11.58 14.97
N GLY A 12 5.91 11.95 13.68
CA GLY A 12 4.78 11.64 12.81
C GLY A 12 5.02 10.46 11.85
N SER A 13 6.24 9.91 11.82
CA SER A 13 6.65 8.88 10.85
C SER A 13 5.85 7.58 10.98
N VAL A 14 5.77 6.84 9.87
CA VAL A 14 5.14 5.52 9.84
C VAL A 14 5.77 4.55 10.85
N TYR A 15 7.06 4.68 11.16
CA TYR A 15 7.75 3.84 12.15
C TYR A 15 7.21 4.07 13.57
N TYR A 16 7.05 5.34 13.95
CA TYR A 16 6.50 5.70 15.24
C TYR A 16 5.05 5.22 15.35
N GLN A 17 4.21 5.52 14.35
CA GLN A 17 2.79 5.17 14.36
C GLN A 17 2.57 3.66 14.41
N ALA A 18 3.27 2.90 13.55
CA ALA A 18 3.20 1.45 13.50
C ALA A 18 3.55 0.81 14.85
N ARG A 19 4.62 1.29 15.50
CA ARG A 19 5.02 0.78 16.81
C ARG A 19 4.05 1.20 17.90
N ARG A 20 3.61 2.45 17.90
CA ARG A 20 2.85 3.06 18.99
C ARG A 20 1.39 2.65 19.01
N PHE A 21 0.78 2.48 17.85
CA PHE A 21 -0.65 2.22 17.71
C PHE A 21 -0.94 0.76 17.37
N ASP A 22 -0.08 0.14 16.57
CA ASP A 22 -0.38 -1.18 15.98
C ASP A 22 0.54 -2.31 16.50
N GLY A 23 1.60 -1.97 17.24
CA GLY A 23 2.63 -2.93 17.66
C GLY A 23 3.38 -3.56 16.49
N PHE A 24 3.34 -2.94 15.30
CA PHE A 24 3.93 -3.45 14.07
C PHE A 24 5.40 -3.03 13.95
N ASP A 25 6.30 -4.00 13.78
CA ASP A 25 7.73 -3.74 13.55
C ASP A 25 7.97 -3.35 12.08
N TYR A 26 7.65 -2.10 11.78
CA TYR A 26 7.69 -1.56 10.43
C TYR A 26 9.11 -1.57 9.85
N ARG A 27 10.12 -1.17 10.63
CA ARG A 27 11.51 -1.06 10.16
C ARG A 27 12.08 -2.42 9.76
N SER A 28 11.88 -3.44 10.60
CA SER A 28 12.31 -4.81 10.30
C SER A 28 11.57 -5.38 9.09
N THR A 29 10.26 -5.12 9.00
CA THR A 29 9.44 -5.62 7.90
C THR A 29 9.83 -4.97 6.58
N LEU A 30 10.00 -3.65 6.53
CA LEU A 30 10.49 -2.94 5.35
C LEU A 30 11.86 -3.44 4.91
N THR A 31 12.81 -3.57 5.83
CA THR A 31 14.15 -4.07 5.52
C THR A 31 14.10 -5.45 4.85
N LYS A 32 13.28 -6.36 5.38
CA LYS A 32 13.12 -7.70 4.80
C LYS A 32 12.44 -7.64 3.43
N ALA A 33 11.41 -6.81 3.27
CA ALA A 33 10.73 -6.62 1.99
C ALA A 33 11.70 -6.07 0.94
N SER A 34 12.51 -5.06 1.24
CA SER A 34 13.55 -4.55 0.32
C SER A 34 14.59 -5.60 -0.07
N LEU A 35 14.79 -6.63 0.75
CA LEU A 35 15.68 -7.76 0.45
C LEU A 35 14.99 -8.91 -0.31
N GLY A 36 13.78 -8.70 -0.83
CA GLY A 36 13.07 -9.71 -1.62
C GLY A 36 12.25 -10.71 -0.80
N ASN A 37 11.99 -10.44 0.48
CA ASN A 37 11.18 -11.33 1.31
C ASN A 37 9.68 -11.13 1.04
N THR A 38 9.05 -12.12 0.41
CA THR A 38 7.62 -12.05 0.01
C THR A 38 6.68 -11.97 1.21
N ILE A 39 6.98 -12.67 2.30
CA ILE A 39 6.17 -12.63 3.53
C ILE A 39 6.19 -11.23 4.14
N ALA A 40 7.34 -10.57 4.14
CA ALA A 40 7.47 -9.21 4.64
C ALA A 40 6.73 -8.20 3.73
N LEU A 41 6.78 -8.40 2.42
CA LEU A 41 6.00 -7.59 1.48
C LEU A 41 4.49 -7.77 1.69
N SER A 42 4.00 -9.01 1.83
CA SER A 42 2.61 -9.29 2.18
C SER A 42 2.17 -8.61 3.47
N ARG A 43 3.02 -8.63 4.50
CA ARG A 43 2.73 -7.94 5.77
C ARG A 43 2.59 -6.43 5.62
N LEU A 44 3.36 -5.81 4.73
CA LEU A 44 3.19 -4.38 4.43
C LEU A 44 1.86 -4.11 3.72
N PHE A 45 1.43 -5.00 2.82
CA PHE A 45 0.11 -4.91 2.19
C PHE A 45 -1.03 -5.04 3.20
N GLU A 46 -0.96 -6.04 4.08
CA GLU A 46 -1.92 -6.20 5.17
C GLU A 46 -1.93 -4.97 6.10
N TYR A 47 -0.75 -4.37 6.33
CA TYR A 47 -0.63 -3.15 7.11
C TYR A 47 -1.30 -1.95 6.42
N THR A 48 -1.35 -1.88 5.09
CA THR A 48 -2.13 -0.85 4.36
C THR A 48 -3.62 -0.90 4.71
N LYS A 49 -4.17 -2.10 4.97
CA LYS A 49 -5.60 -2.28 5.29
C LYS A 49 -5.91 -2.15 6.79
N ASN A 50 -4.99 -2.60 7.64
CA ASN A 50 -5.23 -2.79 9.07
C ASN A 50 -4.46 -1.81 9.96
N GLY A 51 -3.50 -1.07 9.41
CA GLY A 51 -2.72 -0.10 10.15
C GLY A 51 -3.55 1.13 10.52
N SER A 52 -3.12 1.80 11.58
CA SER A 52 -3.72 3.05 12.05
C SER A 52 -2.98 4.28 11.51
N GLN A 53 -2.36 4.19 10.33
CA GLN A 53 -1.54 5.28 9.79
C GLN A 53 -2.41 6.48 9.44
N MET A 54 -1.95 7.68 9.79
CA MET A 54 -2.62 8.94 9.48
C MET A 54 -1.62 10.06 9.21
N GLY A 55 -2.04 11.04 8.42
CA GLY A 55 -1.18 12.18 8.02
C GLY A 55 0.13 11.71 7.41
N GLU A 56 1.24 12.25 7.90
CA GLU A 56 2.61 11.94 7.46
C GLU A 56 2.91 10.43 7.42
N GLY A 57 2.41 9.66 8.39
CA GLY A 57 2.63 8.22 8.44
C GLY A 57 1.93 7.47 7.29
N ALA A 58 0.74 7.94 6.87
CA ALA A 58 0.04 7.38 5.72
C ALA A 58 0.73 7.75 4.41
N GLU A 59 1.13 9.01 4.25
CA GLU A 59 1.89 9.50 3.09
C GLU A 59 3.21 8.72 2.92
N THR A 60 3.97 8.57 4.01
CA THR A 60 5.21 7.79 4.01
C THR A 60 4.96 6.32 3.64
N HIS A 61 3.86 5.72 4.12
CA HIS A 61 3.53 4.34 3.77
C HIS A 61 3.23 4.18 2.27
N ILE A 62 2.51 5.14 1.69
CA ILE A 62 2.21 5.18 0.26
C ILE A 62 3.50 5.24 -0.57
N GLU A 63 4.43 6.13 -0.21
CA GLU A 63 5.74 6.22 -0.87
C GLU A 63 6.53 4.92 -0.76
N VAL A 64 6.51 4.27 0.41
CA VAL A 64 7.17 2.96 0.62
C VAL A 64 6.62 1.90 -0.33
N LEU A 65 5.30 1.81 -0.51
CA LEU A 65 4.68 0.87 -1.47
C LEU A 65 5.15 1.15 -2.90
N GLY A 66 5.21 2.42 -3.27
CA GLY A 66 5.69 2.88 -4.57
C GLY A 66 7.15 2.54 -4.85
N GLU A 67 8.04 2.77 -3.89
CA GLU A 67 9.46 2.42 -4.01
C GLU A 67 9.68 0.91 -4.00
N LEU A 68 8.92 0.15 -3.20
CA LEU A 68 8.96 -1.32 -3.25
C LEU A 68 8.50 -1.85 -4.60
N LEU A 69 7.46 -1.28 -5.21
CA LEU A 69 7.03 -1.63 -6.56
C LEU A 69 8.14 -1.38 -7.60
N LYS A 70 8.84 -0.24 -7.51
CA LYS A 70 10.01 0.03 -8.37
C LYS A 70 11.15 -0.97 -8.14
N GLN A 71 11.42 -1.30 -6.89
CA GLN A 71 12.54 -2.15 -6.48
C GLN A 71 12.34 -3.62 -6.84
N TRP A 72 11.14 -4.16 -6.60
CA TRP A 72 10.76 -5.52 -6.94
C TRP A 72 10.47 -5.69 -8.42
N GLY A 73 10.00 -4.62 -9.07
CA GLY A 73 9.48 -4.68 -10.42
C GLY A 73 8.01 -5.15 -10.44
N ASP A 74 7.37 -4.89 -11.56
CA ASP A 74 5.92 -5.05 -11.72
C ASP A 74 5.43 -6.49 -11.50
N ALA A 75 6.05 -7.46 -12.19
CA ALA A 75 5.58 -8.83 -12.19
C ALA A 75 5.66 -9.48 -10.80
N ASP A 76 6.81 -9.39 -10.13
CA ASP A 76 7.02 -10.03 -8.83
C ASP A 76 6.17 -9.36 -7.73
N TYR A 77 6.05 -8.02 -7.77
CA TYR A 77 5.16 -7.30 -6.86
C TYR A 77 3.69 -7.69 -7.07
N ALA A 78 3.24 -7.74 -8.33
CA ALA A 78 1.88 -8.12 -8.69
C ALA A 78 1.55 -9.56 -8.27
N VAL A 79 2.50 -10.49 -8.38
CA VAL A 79 2.32 -11.88 -7.92
C VAL A 79 2.03 -11.93 -6.42
N VAL A 80 2.81 -11.19 -5.61
CA VAL A 80 2.61 -11.17 -4.15
C VAL A 80 1.30 -10.46 -3.78
N LEU A 81 0.96 -9.38 -4.49
CA LEU A 81 -0.28 -8.64 -4.29
C LEU A 81 -1.52 -9.47 -4.65
N HIS A 82 -1.50 -10.17 -5.79
CA HIS A 82 -2.60 -11.02 -6.24
C HIS A 82 -2.89 -12.19 -5.29
N ALA A 83 -1.91 -12.62 -4.48
CA ALA A 83 -2.09 -13.64 -3.47
C ALA A 83 -2.81 -13.12 -2.19
N GLN A 84 -3.03 -11.80 -2.07
CA GLN A 84 -3.69 -11.21 -0.91
C GLN A 84 -5.22 -11.32 -0.97
N PRO A 85 -5.92 -11.22 0.17
CA PRO A 85 -7.37 -11.04 0.19
C PRO A 85 -7.80 -9.80 -0.61
N ALA A 86 -8.99 -9.86 -1.21
CA ALA A 86 -9.50 -8.78 -2.07
C ALA A 86 -9.50 -7.41 -1.38
N GLU A 87 -9.83 -7.34 -0.09
CA GLU A 87 -9.83 -6.10 0.68
C GLU A 87 -8.43 -5.47 0.82
N VAL A 88 -7.40 -6.30 0.94
CA VAL A 88 -6.00 -5.84 1.00
C VAL A 88 -5.58 -5.32 -0.37
N ILE A 89 -5.95 -6.02 -1.45
CA ILE A 89 -5.72 -5.56 -2.82
C ILE A 89 -6.38 -4.19 -3.04
N THR A 90 -7.62 -4.01 -2.58
CA THR A 90 -8.34 -2.72 -2.63
C THR A 90 -7.59 -1.61 -1.93
N SER A 91 -7.14 -1.84 -0.69
CA SER A 91 -6.44 -0.83 0.09
C SER A 91 -5.10 -0.45 -0.55
N VAL A 92 -4.31 -1.43 -0.98
CA VAL A 92 -3.04 -1.19 -1.68
C VAL A 92 -3.28 -0.46 -3.00
N ALA A 93 -4.32 -0.81 -3.75
CA ALA A 93 -4.69 -0.12 -4.97
C ALA A 93 -5.06 1.35 -4.74
N GLY A 94 -5.82 1.64 -3.67
CA GLY A 94 -6.13 3.02 -3.28
C GLY A 94 -4.86 3.84 -3.02
N SER A 95 -3.95 3.31 -2.21
CA SER A 95 -2.66 3.94 -1.92
C SER A 95 -1.80 4.16 -3.16
N LEU A 96 -1.69 3.16 -4.05
CA LEU A 96 -0.91 3.29 -5.27
C LEU A 96 -1.54 4.26 -6.27
N ASN A 97 -2.87 4.32 -6.38
CA ASN A 97 -3.56 5.29 -7.23
C ASN A 97 -3.31 6.73 -6.77
N GLU A 98 -3.31 6.98 -5.46
CA GLU A 98 -2.92 8.27 -4.89
C GLU A 98 -1.48 8.61 -5.26
N PHE A 99 -0.56 7.64 -5.11
CA PHE A 99 0.84 7.81 -5.49
C PHE A 99 1.06 8.10 -6.98
N TRP A 100 0.34 7.41 -7.86
CA TRP A 100 0.40 7.63 -9.31
C TRP A 100 -0.19 8.98 -9.74
N GLY A 101 -0.96 9.62 -8.85
CA GLY A 101 -1.44 10.98 -9.02
C GLY A 101 -0.36 12.05 -8.90
N TYR A 102 0.81 11.73 -8.32
CA TYR A 102 1.89 12.71 -8.15
C TYR A 102 2.54 13.13 -9.48
N PRO A 103 2.82 14.44 -9.67
CA PRO A 103 3.50 14.93 -10.87
C PRO A 103 4.84 14.24 -11.10
N GLY A 104 5.04 13.70 -12.30
CA GLY A 104 6.28 13.01 -12.69
C GLY A 104 6.24 11.48 -12.58
N TRP A 105 5.13 10.90 -12.10
CA TRP A 105 4.97 9.44 -12.13
C TRP A 105 4.62 8.93 -13.55
N PRO A 106 5.36 7.94 -14.09
CA PRO A 106 5.09 7.40 -15.42
C PRO A 106 3.86 6.48 -15.41
N LYS A 107 2.76 6.94 -16.02
CA LYS A 107 1.56 6.13 -16.25
C LYS A 107 1.87 4.91 -17.12
N GLY A 108 1.30 3.75 -16.80
CA GLY A 108 1.45 2.53 -17.59
C GLY A 108 2.81 1.83 -17.42
N ARG A 109 3.62 2.24 -16.44
CA ARG A 109 4.94 1.62 -16.19
C ARG A 109 4.84 0.26 -15.49
N PHE A 110 3.73 0.00 -14.80
CA PHE A 110 3.50 -1.21 -14.01
C PHE A 110 2.18 -1.89 -14.42
N PRO A 111 2.05 -2.35 -15.68
CA PRO A 111 0.79 -2.85 -16.24
C PRO A 111 0.18 -4.03 -15.47
N GLU A 112 0.97 -4.94 -14.89
CA GLU A 112 0.43 -6.08 -14.13
C GLU A 112 -0.15 -5.63 -12.78
N THR A 113 0.55 -4.73 -12.07
CA THR A 113 0.06 -4.13 -10.83
C THR A 113 -1.16 -3.24 -11.10
N GLU A 114 -1.11 -2.41 -12.14
CA GLU A 114 -2.23 -1.56 -12.58
C GLU A 114 -3.49 -2.38 -12.92
N LYS A 115 -3.34 -3.55 -13.57
CA LYS A 115 -4.49 -4.45 -13.81
C LYS A 115 -5.16 -4.89 -12.50
N LEU A 116 -4.38 -5.17 -11.45
CA LEU A 116 -4.95 -5.54 -10.15
C LEU A 116 -5.65 -4.35 -9.51
N CYS A 117 -5.04 -3.17 -9.57
CA CYS A 117 -5.64 -1.95 -9.01
C CYS A 117 -6.94 -1.54 -9.74
N ASN A 118 -6.99 -1.70 -11.06
CA ASN A 118 -8.16 -1.33 -11.88
C ASN A 118 -9.31 -2.36 -11.82
N ARG A 119 -9.04 -3.60 -11.38
CA ARG A 119 -10.09 -4.61 -11.17
C ARG A 119 -10.91 -4.32 -9.92
N THR A 120 -10.38 -3.50 -9.03
CA THR A 120 -11.03 -3.16 -7.79
C THR A 120 -11.63 -1.76 -7.90
N PRO A 121 -12.96 -1.60 -7.93
CA PRO A 121 -13.53 -0.26 -7.90
C PRO A 121 -13.12 0.44 -6.59
N PRO A 122 -12.88 1.76 -6.61
CA PRO A 122 -12.76 2.53 -5.37
C PRO A 122 -13.99 2.26 -4.51
N ALA A 123 -13.80 2.10 -3.20
CA ALA A 123 -14.81 1.71 -2.23
C ALA A 123 -15.90 2.79 -2.00
N GLU A 124 -16.41 3.42 -3.06
CA GLU A 124 -17.37 4.51 -3.02
C GLU A 124 -18.62 4.21 -3.86
N GLN A 125 -19.23 3.02 -3.71
CA GLN A 125 -20.67 2.81 -4.04
C GLN A 125 -21.37 1.80 -3.12
N ALA A 126 -20.83 1.52 -1.93
CA ALA A 126 -21.49 0.68 -0.93
C ALA A 126 -21.94 1.50 0.29
N SER A 127 -22.66 2.60 0.07
CA SER A 127 -23.46 3.27 1.12
C SER A 127 -24.48 4.22 0.51
N GLY A 128 -25.78 3.94 0.72
CA GLY A 128 -26.80 4.99 0.75
C GLY A 128 -27.97 4.94 -0.23
N GLY A 129 -28.33 3.79 -0.81
CA GLY A 129 -29.60 3.63 -1.53
C GLY A 129 -30.73 3.12 -0.63
N ASN A 130 -31.10 3.85 0.42
CA ASN A 130 -32.25 3.45 1.25
C ASN A 130 -33.56 3.83 0.55
N GLY A 131 -34.36 2.81 0.24
CA GLY A 131 -35.69 2.94 -0.31
C GLY A 131 -36.60 3.77 0.59
N GLY A 132 -37.28 4.72 -0.03
CA GLY A 132 -38.32 5.54 0.59
C GLY A 132 -39.42 5.85 -0.41
N GLN A 133 -39.89 4.83 -1.12
CA GLN A 133 -41.14 4.92 -1.86
C GLN A 133 -42.27 4.80 -0.85
N SER A 134 -42.89 5.92 -0.50
CA SER A 134 -44.16 5.94 0.21
C SER A 134 -45.11 6.86 -0.54
N ARG A 135 -46.17 6.18 -1.00
CA ARG A 135 -47.43 6.58 -1.62
C ARG A 135 -47.89 8.02 -1.43
#